data_AF-A0A5C5G020-F1
#
_entry.id   AF-A0A5C5G020-F1
#
_cell.length_a   1.000
_cell.length_b   1.000
_cell.length_c   1.000
_cell.angle_alpha   90.00
_cell.angle_beta   90.00
_cell.angle_gamma   90.00
#
_symmetry.space_group_name_H-M   'P 1'
#
loop_
_entity.id
_entity.type
_entity.pdbx_description
1 polymer ?
#
loop_
_entity_poly.entity_id
_entity_poly.type
_entity_poly.pdbx_seq_one_letter_code
_entity_poly.pdbx_strand_id
1 'polypeptide(L)'
;RKRRTRLRDYYALATPREGHHQLDLDSPDSFDPHSYFTTLSSTASLPDLLKREIELLNGTSPSSSEIRELDGERQSLVYNHHHELIDASDTIRKMKSRAEALDTSLDALKTSFESVSQLSAATTRAAEPPSAAPPPRPAFNPLTHLSALLSLPILLRALLLHGQAQGQGGDHAPSQAQAHALWGAWEPALRSWEDGGVEGAREVGSECREVLR
;
A
#
# COMPACT_ATOMS: atom_id res chain seq x y z
N ARG A 1 -35.20 0.60 67.53
CA ARG A 1 -33.98 1.12 68.18
C ARG A 1 -32.69 0.41 67.72
N LYS A 2 -32.62 -0.94 67.68
CA LYS A 2 -31.44 -1.73 67.20
C LYS A 2 -30.93 -1.46 65.75
N ARG A 3 -31.79 -1.09 64.80
CA ARG A 3 -31.35 -0.78 63.42
C ARG A 3 -30.67 0.60 63.32
N ARG A 4 -31.02 1.52 64.22
CA ARG A 4 -30.50 2.89 64.23
C ARG A 4 -29.10 2.99 64.83
N THR A 5 -28.71 2.01 65.64
CA THR A 5 -27.35 1.87 66.19
C THR A 5 -26.39 1.29 65.16
N ARG A 6 -26.79 0.26 64.38
CA ARG A 6 -25.91 -0.38 63.37
C ARG A 6 -25.37 0.57 62.30
N LEU A 7 -26.20 1.48 61.79
CA LEU A 7 -25.76 2.49 60.81
C LEU A 7 -24.79 3.49 61.43
N ARG A 8 -24.96 3.78 62.72
CA ARG A 8 -24.11 4.73 63.44
C ARG A 8 -22.72 4.14 63.69
N ASP A 9 -22.67 2.85 63.97
CA ASP A 9 -21.43 2.07 64.10
C ASP A 9 -20.71 1.97 62.74
N TYR A 10 -21.46 1.77 61.64
CA TYR A 10 -20.92 1.71 60.28
C TYR A 10 -20.25 3.03 59.82
N TYR A 11 -20.78 4.17 60.23
CA TYR A 11 -20.22 5.49 59.90
C TYR A 11 -19.27 6.04 60.98
N ALA A 12 -18.87 5.23 61.97
CA ALA A 12 -18.02 5.64 63.09
C ALA A 12 -18.52 6.92 63.83
N LEU A 13 -19.84 7.18 63.81
CA LEU A 13 -20.48 8.33 64.47
C LEU A 13 -20.81 8.03 65.95
N ALA A 14 -20.28 6.95 66.49
CA ALA A 14 -20.33 6.63 67.90
C ALA A 14 -19.23 7.43 68.61
N THR A 15 -19.61 8.18 69.66
CA THR A 15 -18.63 8.77 70.56
C THR A 15 -17.73 7.67 71.12
N PRO A 16 -16.40 7.77 71.04
CA PRO A 16 -15.51 6.72 71.50
C PRO A 16 -15.80 6.42 72.96
N ARG A 17 -15.87 5.14 73.33
CA ARG A 17 -15.69 4.76 74.75
C ARG A 17 -14.20 4.96 75.02
N GLU A 18 -13.83 6.18 75.42
CA GLU A 18 -12.44 6.69 75.52
C GLU A 18 -11.48 5.75 76.27
N GLY A 19 -11.96 4.87 77.17
CA GLY A 19 -11.10 3.94 77.92
C GLY A 19 -10.74 2.62 77.23
N HIS A 20 -11.45 2.18 76.18
CA HIS A 20 -11.16 0.88 75.53
C HIS A 20 -10.19 0.99 74.34
N HIS A 21 -10.12 2.16 73.71
CA HIS A 21 -9.27 2.40 72.53
C HIS A 21 -7.81 2.68 72.89
N GLN A 22 -7.52 2.98 74.16
CA GLN A 22 -6.16 3.26 74.64
C GLN A 22 -5.31 2.00 74.82
N LEU A 23 -5.97 0.84 74.99
CA LEU A 23 -5.35 -0.48 75.15
C LEU A 23 -5.38 -1.32 73.87
N ASP A 24 -5.98 -0.79 72.80
CA ASP A 24 -6.15 -1.49 71.53
C ASP A 24 -4.96 -1.21 70.59
N LEU A 25 -4.24 -2.26 70.20
CA LEU A 25 -3.05 -2.15 69.35
C LEU A 25 -3.38 -1.71 67.93
N ASP A 26 -4.62 -1.97 67.47
CA ASP A 26 -5.05 -1.69 66.09
C ASP A 26 -5.63 -0.26 65.94
N SER A 27 -5.63 0.54 67.03
CA SER A 27 -6.11 1.92 67.07
C SER A 27 -4.94 2.93 67.04
N PRO A 28 -4.43 3.34 65.87
CA PRO A 28 -3.20 4.12 65.74
C PRO A 28 -3.26 5.52 66.37
N ASP A 29 -4.45 6.13 66.44
CA ASP A 29 -4.62 7.50 66.92
C ASP A 29 -4.81 7.61 68.44
N SER A 30 -5.06 6.49 69.12
CA SER A 30 -5.41 6.49 70.56
C SER A 30 -4.58 5.51 71.40
N PHE A 31 -3.78 4.65 70.78
CA PHE A 31 -2.97 3.68 71.51
C PHE A 31 -1.89 4.38 72.35
N ASP A 32 -1.90 4.11 73.66
CA ASP A 32 -0.85 4.58 74.57
C ASP A 32 0.01 3.38 75.02
N PRO A 33 1.25 3.25 74.50
CA PRO A 33 2.14 2.14 74.81
C PRO A 33 2.41 1.99 76.31
N HIS A 34 2.47 3.10 77.05
CA HIS A 34 2.80 3.07 78.46
C HIS A 34 1.65 2.48 79.29
N SER A 35 0.43 2.98 79.10
CA SER A 35 -0.75 2.43 79.77
C SER A 35 -1.01 0.96 79.43
N TYR A 36 -0.81 0.56 78.16
CA TYR A 36 -0.93 -0.82 77.71
C TYR A 36 0.08 -1.73 78.42
N PHE A 37 1.35 -1.33 78.46
CA PHE A 37 2.40 -2.12 79.12
C PHE A 37 2.20 -2.20 80.64
N THR A 38 1.84 -1.11 81.30
CA THR A 38 1.57 -1.10 82.75
C THR A 38 0.37 -1.99 83.08
N THR A 39 -0.68 -1.96 82.27
CA THR A 39 -1.83 -2.84 82.44
C THR A 39 -1.40 -4.29 82.25
N LEU A 40 -0.73 -4.62 81.14
CA LEU A 40 -0.27 -5.97 80.82
C LEU A 40 0.64 -6.56 81.91
N SER A 41 1.62 -5.80 82.39
CA SER A 41 2.56 -6.23 83.44
C SER A 41 1.90 -6.40 84.81
N SER A 42 0.81 -5.67 85.09
CA SER A 42 0.06 -5.80 86.33
C SER A 42 -0.98 -6.94 86.30
N THR A 43 -1.50 -7.30 85.12
CA THR A 43 -2.62 -8.26 84.99
C THR A 43 -2.22 -9.64 84.46
N ALA A 44 -1.16 -9.73 83.65
CA ALA A 44 -0.81 -10.97 82.95
C ALA A 44 0.26 -11.77 83.71
N SER A 45 0.20 -13.10 83.58
CA SER A 45 1.24 -13.98 84.13
C SER A 45 2.46 -14.04 83.19
N LEU A 46 3.64 -14.41 83.71
CA LEU A 46 4.86 -14.55 82.90
C LEU A 46 4.70 -15.40 81.62
N PRO A 47 4.06 -16.59 81.65
CA PRO A 47 3.84 -17.36 80.42
C PRO A 47 2.90 -16.66 79.42
N ASP A 48 1.92 -15.90 79.88
CA ASP A 48 1.05 -15.09 79.00
C ASP A 48 1.83 -13.94 78.37
N LEU A 49 2.74 -13.32 79.14
CA LEU A 49 3.62 -12.25 78.65
C LEU A 49 4.55 -12.75 77.55
N LEU A 50 5.19 -13.91 77.77
CA LEU A 50 6.06 -14.55 76.78
C LEU A 50 5.29 -14.97 75.52
N LYS A 51 4.08 -15.51 75.68
CA LYS A 51 3.23 -15.83 74.54
C LYS A 51 2.87 -14.58 73.74
N ARG A 52 2.53 -13.48 74.43
CA ARG A 52 2.18 -12.22 73.78
C ARG A 52 3.39 -11.58 73.10
N GLU A 53 4.56 -11.65 73.71
CA GLU A 53 5.83 -11.22 73.09
C GLU A 53 6.11 -12.00 71.81
N ILE A 54 5.97 -13.33 71.85
CA ILE A 54 6.14 -14.20 70.68
C ILE A 54 5.11 -13.85 69.59
N GLU A 55 3.87 -13.56 69.95
CA GLU A 55 2.83 -13.15 68.98
C GLU A 55 3.12 -11.80 68.31
N LEU A 56 3.65 -10.84 69.07
CA LEU A 56 4.04 -9.52 68.54
C LEU A 56 5.31 -9.60 67.68
N LEU A 57 6.31 -10.38 68.11
CA LEU A 57 7.58 -10.56 67.38
C LEU A 57 7.44 -11.40 66.12
N ASN A 58 6.65 -12.48 66.15
CA ASN A 58 6.45 -13.34 64.99
C ASN A 58 5.48 -12.75 63.95
N GLY A 59 4.92 -11.57 64.23
CA GLY A 59 3.97 -10.90 63.35
C GLY A 59 2.61 -11.61 63.27
N THR A 60 2.25 -12.43 64.27
CA THR A 60 0.93 -13.09 64.34
C THR A 60 -0.14 -12.20 64.99
N SER A 61 0.21 -11.00 65.46
CA SER A 61 -0.78 -9.96 65.70
C SER A 61 -1.44 -9.59 64.36
N PRO A 62 -2.78 -9.52 64.29
CA PRO A 62 -3.52 -9.41 63.03
C PRO A 62 -3.03 -8.27 62.13
N SER A 63 -2.76 -7.09 62.70
CA SER A 63 -2.21 -5.94 61.97
C SER A 63 -0.80 -6.18 61.42
N SER A 64 0.10 -6.81 62.19
CA SER A 64 1.47 -7.08 61.72
C SER A 64 1.53 -8.15 60.61
N SER A 65 0.62 -9.14 60.63
CA SER A 65 0.49 -10.10 59.54
C SER A 65 -0.06 -9.44 58.28
N GLU A 66 -1.07 -8.58 58.43
CA GLU A 66 -1.68 -7.83 57.33
C GLU A 66 -0.66 -6.89 56.68
N ILE A 67 0.18 -6.19 57.47
CA ILE A 67 1.25 -5.34 56.94
C ILE A 67 2.27 -6.14 56.12
N ARG A 68 2.65 -7.34 56.57
CA ARG A 68 3.60 -8.20 55.82
C ARG A 68 2.97 -8.77 54.55
N GLU A 69 1.70 -9.16 54.60
CA GLU A 69 0.96 -9.63 53.44
C GLU A 69 0.79 -8.52 52.41
N LEU A 70 0.36 -7.33 52.83
CA LEU A 70 0.25 -6.14 51.98
C LEU A 70 1.58 -5.73 51.36
N ASP A 71 2.70 -5.81 52.10
CA ASP A 71 4.01 -5.53 51.52
C ASP A 71 4.40 -6.60 50.48
N GLY A 72 4.05 -7.87 50.71
CA GLY A 72 4.21 -8.95 49.73
C GLY A 72 3.39 -8.71 48.46
N GLU A 73 2.12 -8.34 48.58
CA GLU A 73 1.25 -7.97 47.46
C GLU A 73 1.78 -6.76 46.72
N ARG A 74 2.19 -5.71 47.44
CA ARG A 74 2.79 -4.50 46.86
C ARG A 74 4.03 -4.84 46.07
N GLN A 75 4.96 -5.62 46.65
CA GLN A 75 6.17 -6.05 45.96
C GLN A 75 5.84 -6.86 44.71
N SER A 76 4.92 -7.83 44.80
CA SER A 76 4.48 -8.62 43.65
C SER A 76 3.89 -7.75 42.54
N LEU A 77 3.02 -6.79 42.88
CA LEU A 77 2.43 -5.86 41.92
C LEU A 77 3.49 -4.98 41.25
N VAL A 78 4.44 -4.46 42.03
CA VAL A 78 5.56 -3.66 41.53
C VAL A 78 6.40 -4.47 40.55
N TYR A 79 6.74 -5.73 40.87
CA TYR A 79 7.49 -6.60 39.97
C TYR A 79 6.71 -6.91 38.69
N ASN A 80 5.44 -7.29 38.79
CA ASN A 80 4.59 -7.59 37.63
C ASN A 80 4.49 -6.37 36.70
N HIS A 81 4.18 -5.20 37.26
CA HIS A 81 4.04 -4.00 36.46
C HIS A 81 5.37 -3.56 35.84
N HIS A 82 6.48 -3.66 36.56
CA HIS A 82 7.79 -3.36 35.97
C HIS A 82 8.14 -4.31 34.83
N HIS A 83 7.84 -5.61 34.99
CA HIS A 83 8.08 -6.58 33.93
C HIS A 83 7.20 -6.29 32.70
N GLU A 84 5.92 -6.02 32.90
CA GLU A 84 4.99 -5.64 31.83
C GLU A 84 5.43 -4.36 31.10
N LEU A 85 5.91 -3.34 31.83
CA LEU A 85 6.44 -2.12 31.22
C LEU A 85 7.68 -2.37 30.37
N ILE A 86 8.57 -3.25 30.82
CA ILE A 86 9.76 -3.64 30.06
C ILE A 86 9.35 -4.35 28.77
N ASP A 87 8.42 -5.31 28.87
CA ASP A 87 7.92 -6.06 27.71
C ASP A 87 7.18 -5.16 26.71
N ALA A 88 6.38 -4.21 27.21
CA ALA A 88 5.73 -3.20 26.39
C ALA A 88 6.75 -2.29 25.69
N SER A 89 7.79 -1.84 26.41
CA SER A 89 8.88 -1.04 25.84
C SER A 89 9.63 -1.80 24.74
N ASP A 90 9.92 -3.09 24.94
CA ASP A 90 10.56 -3.93 23.93
C ASP A 90 9.65 -4.13 22.70
N THR A 91 8.34 -4.26 22.93
CA THR A 91 7.35 -4.33 21.84
C THR A 91 7.32 -3.01 21.04
N ILE A 92 7.31 -1.86 21.71
CA ILE A 92 7.38 -0.54 21.06
C ILE A 92 8.68 -0.40 20.26
N ARG A 93 9.81 -0.85 20.80
CA ARG A 93 11.10 -0.83 20.08
C ARG A 93 11.06 -1.70 18.82
N LYS A 94 10.50 -2.91 18.91
CA LYS A 94 10.29 -3.79 17.73
C LYS A 94 9.35 -3.16 16.71
N MET A 95 8.25 -2.53 17.16
CA MET A 95 7.32 -1.82 16.28
C MET A 95 8.00 -0.64 15.57
N LYS A 96 8.82 0.14 16.28
CA LYS A 96 9.59 1.25 15.70
C LYS A 96 10.55 0.76 14.61
N SER A 97 11.33 -0.29 14.89
CA SER A 97 12.26 -0.86 13.90
C SER A 97 11.52 -1.38 12.65
N ARG A 98 10.34 -2.00 12.83
CA ARG A 98 9.50 -2.42 11.69
C ARG A 98 8.94 -1.25 10.91
N ALA A 99 8.55 -0.16 11.57
CA ALA A 99 8.07 1.05 10.91
C ALA A 99 9.17 1.71 10.08
N GLU A 100 10.40 1.81 10.62
CA GLU A 100 11.57 2.31 9.89
C GLU A 100 11.89 1.43 8.65
N ALA A 101 11.82 0.10 8.79
CA ALA A 101 11.99 -0.81 7.65
C ALA A 101 10.89 -0.63 6.59
N LEU A 102 9.63 -0.42 7.00
CA LEU A 102 8.53 -0.15 6.08
C LEU A 102 8.76 1.16 5.31
N ASP A 103 9.26 2.20 5.95
CA ASP A 103 9.57 3.48 5.28
C ASP A 103 10.60 3.29 4.17
N THR A 104 11.67 2.53 4.43
CA THR A 104 12.67 2.20 3.40
C THR A 104 12.08 1.37 2.25
N SER A 105 11.11 0.50 2.54
CA SER A 105 10.44 -0.30 1.51
C SER A 105 9.51 0.54 0.63
N LEU A 106 8.87 1.57 1.21
CA LEU A 106 8.03 2.53 0.48
C LEU A 106 8.88 3.42 -0.42
N ASP A 107 10.04 3.87 0.03
CA ASP A 107 10.98 4.63 -0.80
C ASP A 107 11.50 3.81 -1.99
N ALA A 108 11.83 2.53 -1.76
CA ALA A 108 12.22 1.60 -2.82
C ALA A 108 11.07 1.37 -3.83
N LEU A 109 9.84 1.23 -3.34
CA LEU A 109 8.66 1.08 -4.18
C LEU A 109 8.40 2.34 -5.02
N LYS A 110 8.53 3.53 -4.41
CA LYS A 110 8.39 4.82 -5.10
C LYS A 110 9.42 4.96 -6.22
N THR A 111 10.68 4.63 -5.94
CA THR A 111 11.77 4.66 -6.93
C THR A 111 11.48 3.69 -8.09
N SER A 112 10.94 2.51 -7.77
CA SER A 112 10.53 1.52 -8.78
C SER A 112 9.39 2.05 -9.64
N PHE A 113 8.40 2.71 -9.05
CA PHE A 113 7.27 3.32 -9.77
C PHE A 113 7.72 4.48 -10.66
N GLU A 114 8.64 5.33 -10.18
CA GLU A 114 9.26 6.39 -11.00
C GLU A 114 10.00 5.79 -12.20
N SER A 115 10.75 4.70 -11.99
CA SER A 115 11.43 3.97 -13.07
C SER A 115 10.45 3.41 -14.10
N VAL A 116 9.35 2.78 -13.65
CA VAL A 116 8.27 2.28 -14.52
C VAL A 116 7.61 3.43 -15.28
N SER A 117 7.34 4.55 -14.63
CA SER A 117 6.75 5.73 -15.27
C SER A 117 7.67 6.32 -16.33
N GLN A 118 8.98 6.40 -16.06
CA GLN A 118 9.97 6.88 -17.03
C GLN A 118 10.06 5.94 -18.24
N LEU A 119 10.10 4.62 -18.01
CA LEU A 119 10.16 3.61 -19.06
C LEU A 119 8.88 3.60 -19.90
N SER A 120 7.72 3.75 -19.26
CA SER A 120 6.43 3.91 -19.93
C SER A 120 6.41 5.17 -20.80
N ALA A 121 6.82 6.33 -20.27
CA ALA A 121 6.88 7.58 -21.03
C ALA A 121 7.87 7.49 -22.21
N ALA A 122 9.02 6.82 -22.03
CA ALA A 122 9.99 6.59 -23.10
C ALA A 122 9.40 5.69 -24.20
N THR A 123 8.65 4.64 -23.82
CA THR A 123 7.95 3.76 -24.77
C THR A 123 6.85 4.50 -25.53
N THR A 124 6.05 5.32 -24.85
CA THR A 124 5.02 6.16 -25.49
C THR A 124 5.64 7.18 -26.44
N ARG A 125 6.76 7.82 -26.07
CA ARG A 125 7.49 8.74 -26.95
C ARG A 125 8.11 8.03 -28.15
N ALA A 126 8.65 6.82 -27.96
CA ALA A 126 9.18 6.01 -29.06
C ALA A 126 8.07 5.51 -30.00
N ALA A 127 6.85 5.35 -29.49
CA ALA A 127 5.66 5.01 -30.27
C ALA A 127 5.02 6.23 -30.97
N GLU A 128 5.40 7.46 -30.61
CA GLU A 128 4.98 8.67 -31.32
C GLU A 128 5.73 8.73 -32.67
N PRO A 129 5.02 8.62 -33.82
CA PRO A 129 5.67 8.73 -35.11
C PRO A 129 6.29 10.13 -35.24
N PRO A 130 7.45 10.27 -35.90
CA PRO A 130 8.09 11.57 -36.06
C PRO A 130 7.11 12.55 -36.71
N SER A 131 6.73 13.59 -35.97
CA SER A 131 5.94 14.75 -36.41
C SER A 131 6.73 15.65 -37.38
N ALA A 132 7.39 15.03 -38.35
CA ALA A 132 8.03 15.63 -39.52
C ALA A 132 8.13 14.63 -40.69
N ALA A 133 7.25 13.62 -40.73
CA ALA A 133 7.06 12.87 -41.96
C ALA A 133 6.37 13.80 -43.00
N PRO A 134 6.84 13.86 -44.26
CA PRO A 134 6.10 14.52 -45.33
C PRO A 134 4.68 13.93 -45.42
N PRO A 135 3.69 14.66 -45.97
CA PRO A 135 2.29 14.23 -45.97
C PRO A 135 2.19 12.76 -46.42
N PRO A 136 1.31 11.96 -45.79
CA PRO A 136 1.17 10.56 -46.16
C PRO A 136 0.89 10.51 -47.65
N ARG A 137 1.86 9.95 -48.41
CA ARG A 137 1.58 9.48 -49.76
C ARG A 137 0.33 8.61 -49.64
N PRO A 138 -0.67 8.78 -50.51
CA PRO A 138 -1.94 8.05 -50.38
C PRO A 138 -1.60 6.58 -50.17
N ALA A 139 -1.97 6.05 -48.99
CA ALA A 139 -1.67 4.68 -48.62
C ALA A 139 -2.36 3.79 -49.65
N PHE A 140 -1.57 3.28 -50.58
CA PHE A 140 -2.03 2.33 -51.57
C PHE A 140 -2.43 1.07 -50.82
N ASN A 141 -3.72 0.76 -50.80
CA ASN A 141 -4.22 -0.46 -50.18
C ASN A 141 -4.09 -1.61 -51.18
N PRO A 142 -3.22 -2.60 -50.95
CA PRO A 142 -2.91 -3.64 -51.93
C PRO A 142 -4.13 -4.48 -52.30
N LEU A 143 -5.03 -4.71 -51.36
CA LEU A 143 -6.25 -5.51 -51.57
C LEU A 143 -7.32 -4.80 -52.43
N THR A 144 -7.44 -3.48 -52.34
CA THR A 144 -8.45 -2.73 -53.11
C THR A 144 -7.95 -2.38 -54.51
N HIS A 145 -6.63 -2.31 -54.69
CA HIS A 145 -6.02 -1.80 -55.91
C HIS A 145 -5.43 -2.90 -56.82
N LEU A 146 -5.40 -4.16 -56.37
CA LEU A 146 -4.92 -5.29 -57.16
C LEU A 146 -5.71 -5.42 -58.48
N SER A 147 -7.03 -5.36 -58.41
CA SER A 147 -7.90 -5.47 -59.60
C SER A 147 -7.62 -4.36 -60.61
N ALA A 148 -7.43 -3.12 -60.13
CA ALA A 148 -7.10 -1.98 -60.96
C ALA A 148 -5.72 -2.15 -61.64
N LEU A 149 -4.70 -2.60 -60.89
CA LEU A 149 -3.37 -2.86 -61.43
C LEU A 149 -3.35 -3.99 -62.47
N LEU A 150 -4.06 -5.08 -62.22
CA LEU A 150 -4.12 -6.21 -63.16
C LEU A 150 -4.87 -5.85 -64.45
N SER A 151 -5.83 -4.92 -64.37
CA SER A 151 -6.56 -4.42 -65.54
C SER A 151 -5.82 -3.33 -66.32
N LEU A 152 -4.74 -2.75 -65.76
CA LEU A 152 -4.05 -1.59 -66.32
C LEU A 152 -3.52 -1.82 -67.74
N PRO A 153 -2.82 -2.92 -68.06
CA PRO A 153 -2.34 -3.17 -69.43
C PRO A 153 -3.48 -3.23 -70.46
N ILE A 154 -4.63 -3.78 -70.05
CA ILE A 154 -5.81 -3.93 -70.91
C ILE A 154 -6.46 -2.57 -71.16
N LEU A 155 -6.58 -1.74 -70.11
CA LEU A 155 -7.14 -0.39 -70.21
C LEU A 155 -6.27 0.53 -71.07
N LEU A 156 -4.94 0.46 -70.93
CA LEU A 156 -4.03 1.23 -71.80
C LEU A 156 -4.17 0.83 -73.26
N ARG A 157 -4.19 -0.47 -73.57
CA ARG A 157 -4.41 -0.97 -74.94
C ARG A 157 -5.76 -0.54 -75.46
N ALA A 158 -6.82 -0.60 -74.65
CA ALA A 158 -8.15 -0.17 -75.06
C ALA A 158 -8.18 1.32 -75.42
N LEU A 159 -7.57 2.20 -74.61
CA LEU A 159 -7.54 3.64 -74.87
C LEU A 159 -6.74 3.99 -76.14
N LEU A 160 -5.64 3.30 -76.38
CA LEU A 160 -4.84 3.48 -77.59
C LEU A 160 -5.58 2.96 -78.84
N LEU A 161 -6.25 1.81 -78.75
CA LEU A 161 -7.06 1.27 -79.85
C LEU A 161 -8.29 2.14 -80.16
N HIS A 162 -8.97 2.68 -79.15
CA HIS A 162 -10.09 3.61 -79.35
C HIS A 162 -9.64 4.94 -79.97
N GLY A 163 -8.45 5.43 -79.60
CA GLY A 163 -7.84 6.60 -80.22
C GLY A 163 -7.43 6.39 -81.68
N GLN A 164 -7.08 5.16 -82.06
CA GLN A 164 -6.79 4.78 -83.45
C GLN A 164 -8.06 4.64 -84.31
N ALA A 165 -9.17 4.16 -83.73
CA ALA A 165 -10.44 4.01 -84.44
C ALA A 165 -11.17 5.35 -84.71
N GLN A 166 -10.97 6.36 -83.86
CA GLN A 166 -11.64 7.67 -84.00
C GLN A 166 -10.90 8.67 -84.90
N GLY A 167 -9.60 8.48 -85.19
CA GLY A 167 -8.76 9.45 -85.89
C GLY A 167 -8.23 8.95 -87.23
N GLN A 168 -8.96 9.13 -88.32
CA GLN A 168 -8.42 9.05 -89.67
C GLN A 168 -7.84 10.42 -90.06
N GLY A 169 -6.83 10.89 -89.32
CA GLY A 169 -6.15 12.17 -89.56
C GLY A 169 -5.64 12.87 -88.30
N GLY A 170 -4.34 12.78 -88.04
CA GLY A 170 -3.56 13.79 -87.30
C GLY A 170 -3.61 13.79 -85.77
N ASP A 171 -4.76 13.58 -85.12
CA ASP A 171 -4.92 13.95 -83.70
C ASP A 171 -5.05 12.74 -82.76
N HIS A 172 -4.07 11.83 -82.73
CA HIS A 172 -3.98 10.77 -81.70
C HIS A 172 -3.43 11.26 -80.35
N ALA A 173 -3.03 12.53 -80.27
CA ALA A 173 -2.45 13.16 -79.08
C ALA A 173 -3.33 13.08 -77.81
N PRO A 174 -4.68 13.25 -77.84
CA PRO A 174 -5.46 13.28 -76.62
C PRO A 174 -5.65 11.90 -75.99
N SER A 175 -5.82 10.84 -76.79
CA SER A 175 -5.92 9.46 -76.29
C SER A 175 -4.60 8.96 -75.72
N GLN A 176 -3.48 9.33 -76.37
CA GLN A 176 -2.14 9.02 -75.88
C GLN A 176 -1.83 9.77 -74.58
N ALA A 177 -2.18 11.06 -74.48
CA ALA A 177 -2.03 11.84 -73.25
C ALA A 177 -2.84 11.25 -72.08
N GLN A 178 -4.07 10.77 -72.32
CA GLN A 178 -4.88 10.09 -71.32
C GLN A 178 -4.24 8.77 -70.85
N ALA A 179 -3.70 7.98 -71.79
CA ALA A 179 -3.00 6.73 -71.46
C ALA A 179 -1.74 6.99 -70.60
N HIS A 180 -0.93 8.00 -70.95
CA HIS A 180 0.23 8.39 -70.14
C HIS A 180 -0.18 8.96 -68.76
N ALA A 181 -1.27 9.71 -68.67
CA ALA A 181 -1.78 10.23 -67.41
C ALA A 181 -2.24 9.12 -66.45
N LEU A 182 -2.94 8.11 -66.99
CA LEU A 182 -3.34 6.94 -66.22
C LEU A 182 -2.13 6.14 -65.75
N TRP A 183 -1.14 5.92 -66.62
CA TRP A 183 0.11 5.28 -66.22
C TRP A 183 0.83 6.04 -65.10
N GLY A 184 0.95 7.37 -65.21
CA GLY A 184 1.58 8.20 -64.18
C GLY A 184 0.90 8.11 -62.81
N ALA A 185 -0.42 7.86 -62.76
CA ALA A 185 -1.14 7.66 -61.50
C ALA A 185 -0.80 6.34 -60.80
N TRP A 186 -0.49 5.29 -61.56
CA TRP A 186 -0.26 3.93 -61.03
C TRP A 186 1.21 3.49 -61.00
N GLU A 187 2.10 4.18 -61.73
CA GLU A 187 3.53 3.90 -61.75
C GLU A 187 4.18 3.90 -60.35
N PRO A 188 3.88 4.85 -59.44
CA PRO A 188 4.46 4.84 -58.09
C PRO A 188 4.04 3.61 -57.27
N ALA A 189 2.83 3.10 -57.49
CA ALA A 189 2.34 1.91 -56.81
C ALA A 189 3.05 0.65 -57.29
N LEU A 190 3.24 0.48 -58.60
CA LEU A 190 3.99 -0.65 -59.17
C LEU A 190 5.45 -0.63 -58.73
N ARG A 191 6.11 0.54 -58.72
CA ARG A 191 7.48 0.68 -58.22
C ARG A 191 7.61 0.24 -56.76
N SER A 192 6.64 0.58 -55.92
CA SER A 192 6.65 0.13 -54.52
C SER A 192 6.53 -1.40 -54.36
N TRP A 193 5.85 -2.08 -55.28
CA TRP A 193 5.75 -3.54 -55.31
C TRP A 193 6.99 -4.21 -55.90
N GLU A 194 7.63 -3.58 -56.89
CA GLU A 194 8.93 -4.00 -57.42
C GLU A 194 10.01 -3.92 -56.31
N ASP A 195 10.06 -2.84 -55.54
CA ASP A 195 10.96 -2.67 -54.39
C ASP A 195 10.65 -3.67 -53.25
N GLY A 196 9.36 -4.01 -53.09
CA GLY A 196 8.88 -5.02 -52.14
C GLY A 196 9.09 -6.47 -52.60
N GLY A 197 9.63 -6.71 -53.80
CA GLY A 197 9.92 -8.04 -54.33
C GLY A 197 8.67 -8.87 -54.67
N VAL A 198 7.54 -8.23 -54.96
CA VAL A 198 6.30 -8.93 -55.34
C VAL A 198 6.47 -9.56 -56.73
N GLU A 199 6.27 -10.87 -56.82
CA GLU A 199 6.34 -11.61 -58.08
C GLU A 199 5.33 -11.06 -59.11
N GLY A 200 5.77 -10.91 -60.37
CA GLY A 200 4.94 -10.41 -61.48
C GLY A 200 4.77 -8.88 -61.56
N ALA A 201 5.07 -8.11 -60.50
CA ALA A 201 4.92 -6.65 -60.52
C ALA A 201 5.82 -5.98 -61.58
N ARG A 202 7.05 -6.49 -61.74
CA ARG A 202 8.02 -6.05 -62.75
C ARG A 202 7.54 -6.34 -64.17
N GLU A 203 6.90 -7.49 -64.37
CA GLU A 203 6.39 -7.94 -65.67
C GLU A 203 5.22 -7.06 -66.13
N VAL A 204 4.23 -6.84 -65.25
CA VAL A 204 3.11 -5.92 -65.49
C VAL A 204 3.59 -4.50 -65.77
N GLY A 205 4.59 -4.02 -65.01
CA GLY A 205 5.21 -2.72 -65.24
C GLY A 205 5.91 -2.63 -66.59
N SER A 206 6.62 -3.68 -67.02
CA SER A 206 7.23 -3.72 -68.35
C SER A 206 6.20 -3.75 -69.48
N GLU A 207 5.13 -4.54 -69.35
CA GLU A 207 4.08 -4.61 -70.36
C GLU A 207 3.38 -3.27 -70.58
N CYS A 208 3.10 -2.53 -69.50
CA CYS A 208 2.48 -1.21 -69.62
C CYS A 208 3.40 -0.18 -70.29
N ARG A 209 4.71 -0.25 -70.02
CA ARG A 209 5.72 0.58 -70.70
C ARG A 209 5.86 0.22 -72.18
N GLU A 210 5.73 -1.05 -72.54
CA GLU A 210 5.73 -1.50 -73.93
C GLU A 210 4.47 -1.05 -74.68
N VAL A 211 3.32 -1.05 -74.03
CA VAL A 211 2.06 -0.56 -74.62
C VAL A 211 2.10 0.94 -74.91
N LEU A 212 2.85 1.72 -74.12
CA LEU A 212 2.97 3.17 -74.25
C LEU A 212 4.14 3.64 -75.14
N ARG A 213 4.93 2.72 -75.69
CA ARG A 213 6.05 2.99 -76.60
C ARG A 213 5.55 3.08 -78.04
#